data_AF-A0A101MKK0-F1
#
_entry.id   AF-A0A101MKK0-F1
#
_cell.length_a   1.000
_cell.length_b   1.000
_cell.length_c   1.000
_cell.angle_alpha   90.00
_cell.angle_beta   90.00
_cell.angle_gamma   90.00
#
_symmetry.space_group_name_H-M   'P 1'
#
loop_
_entity.id
_entity.type
_entity.pdbx_description
1 polymer ?
#
loop_
_entity_poly.entity_id
_entity_poly.type
_entity_poly.pdbx_seq_one_letter_code
_entity_poly.pdbx_strand_id
1 'polypeptide(L)'
;MAPAQASARPQSLSTLLETLNTCLSTTSSSLPKPHKDAPSDVTIEPPQDGISLLDTKSEILLSYLQNLVFLIIFQLRNVSAKQTPKEKSQSTDNSLEDDIRKKLIELRVFLERGVRPLEGRLKYQVDKVIKAAEDAERTEKAQPAKTKKSRKAATSDSEASSGEDEDASGSDDEEDIDEMAYRPNVSAFSKGVAEQKKAQPSKGAAEGPGDGIYRPPRIMPTSLPTTERRERQDRRPIRSNVIDEFVSAEMSSAPMAEPSIGSTIIDGGRTVKSKKDREREAERTTYEETNFVRLPKETKKELAKRGRGKDTTYGGDEWKGLNEGADNIERLTRRTKSNGAALEKSRKRVRNEDGQRGDGVGMGQIFDKRRKKVDSWKR
;
A
#
# COMPACT_ATOMS: atom_id res chain seq x y z
N MET A 1 8.22 -25.66 -43.22
CA MET A 1 9.07 -26.84 -42.96
C MET A 1 10.31 -26.37 -42.21
N ALA A 2 10.26 -26.40 -40.88
CA ALA A 2 11.37 -26.03 -39.99
C ALA A 2 11.71 -27.29 -39.19
N PRO A 3 12.98 -27.74 -39.15
CA PRO A 3 13.33 -29.02 -38.56
C PRO A 3 13.29 -28.95 -37.03
N ALA A 4 12.63 -29.95 -36.45
CA ALA A 4 12.59 -30.21 -35.02
C ALA A 4 14.02 -30.36 -34.45
N GLN A 5 14.36 -29.58 -33.44
CA GLN A 5 15.57 -29.80 -32.66
C GLN A 5 15.43 -31.09 -31.86
N ALA A 6 16.37 -32.00 -32.13
CA ALA A 6 16.45 -33.33 -31.56
C ALA A 6 16.57 -33.30 -30.03
N SER A 7 15.81 -34.17 -29.38
CA SER A 7 15.98 -34.54 -27.98
C SER A 7 17.42 -35.02 -27.73
N ALA A 8 18.15 -34.33 -26.86
CA ALA A 8 19.48 -34.75 -26.43
C ALA A 8 19.40 -36.13 -25.75
N ARG A 9 20.20 -37.07 -26.27
CA ARG A 9 20.41 -38.44 -25.79
C ARG A 9 20.89 -38.42 -24.31
N PRO A 10 20.55 -39.42 -23.47
CA PRO A 10 21.07 -39.46 -22.10
C PRO A 10 22.60 -39.54 -22.14
N GLN A 11 23.28 -38.49 -21.67
CA GLN A 11 24.71 -38.59 -21.41
C GLN A 11 24.91 -39.69 -20.36
N SER A 12 25.89 -40.57 -20.58
CA SER A 12 26.28 -41.57 -19.59
C SER A 12 26.61 -40.89 -18.27
N LEU A 13 26.23 -41.49 -17.13
CA LEU A 13 26.49 -40.90 -15.80
C LEU A 13 27.98 -40.57 -15.59
N SER A 14 28.88 -41.35 -16.19
CA SER A 14 30.32 -41.11 -16.19
C SER A 14 30.70 -39.77 -16.84
N THR A 15 30.16 -39.47 -18.02
CA THR A 15 30.45 -38.20 -18.72
C THR A 15 29.87 -37.00 -17.95
N LEU A 16 28.73 -37.17 -17.28
CA LEU A 16 28.15 -36.11 -16.43
C LEU A 16 29.02 -35.87 -15.18
N LEU A 17 29.49 -36.93 -14.51
CA LEU A 17 30.40 -36.81 -13.37
C LEU A 17 31.75 -36.18 -13.75
N GLU A 18 32.30 -36.54 -14.91
CA GLU A 18 33.50 -35.88 -15.46
C GLU A 18 33.25 -34.40 -15.74
N THR A 19 32.10 -34.03 -16.31
CA THR A 19 31.75 -32.62 -16.51
C THR A 19 31.59 -31.87 -15.18
N LEU A 20 31.01 -32.48 -14.14
CA LEU A 20 30.93 -31.85 -12.82
C LEU A 20 32.31 -31.66 -12.19
N ASN A 21 33.20 -32.64 -12.31
CA ASN A 21 34.55 -32.54 -11.75
C ASN A 21 35.39 -31.47 -12.48
N THR A 22 35.28 -31.40 -13.82
CA THR A 22 35.97 -30.34 -14.59
C THR A 22 35.39 -28.96 -14.28
N CYS A 23 34.07 -28.83 -14.12
CA CYS A 23 33.44 -27.60 -13.67
C CYS A 23 33.93 -27.18 -12.27
N LEU A 24 33.94 -28.09 -11.29
CA LEU A 24 34.41 -27.79 -9.94
C LEU A 24 35.89 -27.36 -9.92
N SER A 25 36.75 -28.08 -10.66
CA SER A 25 38.18 -27.76 -10.79
C SER A 25 38.39 -26.38 -11.44
N THR A 26 37.62 -26.09 -12.49
CA THR A 26 37.67 -24.80 -13.19
C THR A 26 37.19 -23.67 -12.28
N THR A 27 36.09 -23.87 -11.55
CA THR A 27 35.58 -22.88 -10.58
C THR A 27 36.56 -22.61 -9.44
N SER A 28 37.24 -23.65 -8.93
CA SER A 28 38.26 -23.49 -7.90
C SER A 28 39.45 -22.67 -8.40
N SER A 29 39.82 -22.78 -9.67
CA SER A 29 40.91 -21.99 -10.26
C SER A 29 40.51 -20.55 -10.59
N SER A 30 39.21 -20.28 -10.73
CA SER A 30 38.67 -18.95 -11.03
C SER A 30 38.37 -18.13 -9.78
N LEU A 31 38.45 -18.72 -8.59
CA LEU A 31 38.19 -18.02 -7.35
C LEU A 31 39.36 -17.05 -7.04
N PRO A 32 39.08 -15.80 -6.65
CA PRO A 32 40.12 -14.84 -6.31
C PRO A 32 41.03 -15.33 -5.18
N LYS A 33 42.26 -14.80 -5.11
CA LYS A 33 43.21 -15.20 -4.06
C LYS A 33 42.71 -14.77 -2.67
N PRO A 34 43.06 -15.51 -1.60
CA PRO A 34 42.61 -15.22 -0.25
C PRO A 34 43.25 -13.96 0.37
N HIS A 35 44.42 -13.52 -0.10
CA HIS A 35 45.13 -12.35 0.44
C HIS A 35 45.44 -11.32 -0.66
N LYS A 36 45.43 -10.02 -0.31
CA LYS A 36 45.86 -8.92 -1.19
C LYS A 36 47.38 -8.83 -1.21
N ASP A 37 48.00 -9.25 -2.30
CA ASP A 37 49.43 -8.98 -2.52
C ASP A 37 49.66 -7.69 -3.34
N ALA A 38 48.63 -7.21 -4.06
CA ALA A 38 48.64 -5.97 -4.84
C ALA A 38 47.28 -5.22 -4.76
N PRO A 39 47.24 -3.88 -4.93
CA PRO A 39 46.00 -3.09 -4.81
C PRO A 39 44.97 -3.34 -5.92
N SER A 40 45.35 -4.04 -6.99
CA SER A 40 44.48 -4.45 -8.10
C SER A 40 43.90 -5.85 -7.94
N ASP A 41 44.32 -6.61 -6.92
CA ASP A 41 43.86 -7.98 -6.72
C ASP A 41 42.48 -7.97 -6.06
N VAL A 42 41.53 -8.65 -6.70
CA VAL A 42 40.22 -8.95 -6.13
C VAL A 42 40.46 -10.03 -5.08
N THR A 43 40.04 -9.76 -3.84
CA THR A 43 40.28 -10.64 -2.68
C THR A 43 38.95 -11.08 -2.11
N ILE A 44 38.94 -12.29 -1.55
CA ILE A 44 37.75 -12.88 -0.92
C ILE A 44 37.42 -12.21 0.42
N GLU A 45 38.41 -11.63 1.11
CA GLU A 45 38.17 -10.90 2.34
C GLU A 45 37.42 -9.58 2.10
N PRO A 46 36.37 -9.30 2.90
CA PRO A 46 35.64 -8.06 2.77
C PRO A 46 36.58 -6.86 3.01
N PRO A 47 36.51 -5.81 2.18
CA PRO A 47 37.22 -4.56 2.49
C PRO A 47 36.72 -4.03 3.83
N GLN A 48 37.62 -3.48 4.65
CA GLN A 48 37.30 -2.98 6.00
C GLN A 48 36.15 -1.96 6.00
N ASP A 49 36.00 -1.20 4.91
CA ASP A 49 34.93 -0.20 4.70
C ASP A 49 33.89 -0.65 3.64
N GLY A 50 33.73 -1.96 3.44
CA GLY A 50 32.81 -2.54 2.45
C GLY A 50 31.35 -2.56 2.89
N ILE A 51 30.44 -2.51 1.91
CA ILE A 51 29.02 -2.77 2.17
C ILE A 51 28.83 -4.28 2.41
N SER A 52 28.76 -4.67 3.68
CA SER A 52 28.64 -6.06 4.15
C SER A 52 27.48 -6.85 3.52
N LEU A 53 26.39 -6.19 3.11
CA LEU A 53 25.25 -6.87 2.49
C LEU A 53 25.59 -7.52 1.13
N LEU A 54 26.50 -6.91 0.36
CA LEU A 54 26.87 -7.44 -0.95
C LEU A 54 27.64 -8.76 -0.81
N ASP A 55 28.51 -8.83 0.19
CA ASP A 55 29.35 -10.00 0.46
C ASP A 55 28.54 -11.16 1.05
N THR A 56 27.70 -10.86 2.05
CA THR A 56 26.78 -11.85 2.62
C THR A 56 25.83 -12.45 1.59
N LYS A 57 25.43 -11.69 0.55
CA LYS A 57 24.66 -12.24 -0.57
C LYS A 57 25.46 -13.28 -1.35
N SER A 58 26.72 -12.99 -1.71
CA SER A 58 27.58 -13.95 -2.39
C SER A 58 27.82 -15.19 -1.54
N GLU A 59 28.02 -15.04 -0.24
CA GLU A 59 28.19 -16.17 0.69
C GLU A 59 26.93 -17.05 0.80
N ILE A 60 25.75 -16.44 0.95
CA ILE A 60 24.46 -17.17 0.99
C ILE A 60 24.22 -17.91 -0.33
N LEU A 61 24.53 -17.27 -1.47
CA LEU A 61 24.38 -17.87 -2.79
C LEU A 61 25.37 -19.05 -2.95
N LEU A 62 26.62 -18.89 -2.52
CA LEU A 62 27.62 -19.96 -2.53
C LEU A 62 27.17 -21.15 -1.68
N SER A 63 26.69 -20.88 -0.46
CA SER A 63 26.11 -21.90 0.43
C SER A 63 24.91 -22.60 -0.21
N TYR A 64 24.05 -21.87 -0.92
CA TYR A 64 22.91 -22.43 -1.65
C TYR A 64 23.37 -23.37 -2.78
N LEU A 65 24.36 -22.95 -3.57
CA LEU A 65 24.95 -23.78 -4.63
C LEU A 65 25.61 -25.04 -4.07
N GLN A 66 26.33 -24.93 -2.95
CA GLN A 66 26.94 -26.09 -2.30
C GLN A 66 25.90 -27.12 -1.86
N ASN A 67 24.81 -26.67 -1.22
CA ASN A 67 23.71 -27.56 -0.82
C ASN A 67 22.95 -28.15 -2.02
N LEU A 68 22.87 -27.43 -3.13
CA LEU A 68 22.31 -27.93 -4.39
C LEU A 68 23.19 -29.03 -5.00
N VAL A 69 24.51 -28.84 -5.02
CA VAL A 69 25.47 -29.86 -5.48
C VAL A 69 25.37 -31.11 -4.61
N PHE A 70 25.24 -30.97 -3.28
CA PHE A 70 25.01 -32.11 -2.40
C PHE A 70 23.71 -32.85 -2.76
N LEU A 71 22.61 -32.14 -2.99
CA LEU A 71 21.35 -32.76 -3.43
C LEU A 71 21.53 -33.53 -4.75
N ILE A 72 22.25 -32.97 -5.73
CA ILE A 72 22.56 -33.66 -6.98
C ILE A 72 23.37 -34.95 -6.72
N ILE A 73 24.38 -34.90 -5.86
CA ILE A 73 25.18 -36.07 -5.48
C ILE A 73 24.31 -37.14 -4.79
N PHE A 74 23.41 -36.76 -3.89
CA PHE A 74 22.46 -37.68 -3.25
C PHE A 74 21.53 -38.33 -4.28
N GLN A 75 20.99 -37.57 -5.23
CA GLN A 75 20.15 -38.12 -6.29
C GLN A 75 20.92 -39.09 -7.19
N LEU A 76 22.17 -38.77 -7.55
CA LEU A 76 23.02 -39.66 -8.34
C LEU A 76 23.35 -40.95 -7.58
N ARG A 77 23.65 -40.85 -6.28
CA ARG A 77 23.87 -42.01 -5.40
C ARG A 77 22.62 -42.88 -5.27
N ASN A 78 21.43 -42.29 -5.14
CA ASN A 78 20.17 -43.02 -5.07
C ASN A 78 19.79 -43.69 -6.40
N VAL A 79 20.09 -43.06 -7.53
CA VAL A 79 19.91 -43.67 -8.86
C VAL A 79 20.87 -44.86 -9.05
N SER A 80 22.10 -44.75 -8.57
CA SER A 80 23.07 -45.85 -8.55
C SER A 80 22.66 -46.99 -7.59
N ALA A 81 22.21 -46.66 -6.38
CA ALA A 81 21.78 -47.64 -5.36
C ALA A 81 20.49 -48.39 -5.73
N LYS A 82 19.66 -47.87 -6.63
CA LYS A 82 18.50 -48.60 -7.18
C LYS A 82 18.88 -49.78 -8.08
N GLN A 83 20.12 -49.86 -8.55
CA GLN A 83 20.61 -50.97 -9.41
C GLN A 83 21.11 -52.19 -8.60
N THR A 84 21.32 -52.07 -7.29
CA THR A 84 21.75 -53.18 -6.42
C THR A 84 20.70 -53.43 -5.31
N PRO A 85 20.26 -54.68 -5.05
CA PRO A 85 19.18 -54.93 -4.11
C PRO A 85 19.69 -55.00 -2.65
N LYS A 86 19.16 -54.10 -1.80
CA LYS A 86 19.08 -54.11 -0.31
C LYS A 86 20.46 -53.97 0.41
N GLU A 87 20.62 -53.43 1.63
CA GLU A 87 19.88 -53.53 2.89
C GLU A 87 20.16 -52.30 3.82
N LYS A 88 19.21 -51.99 4.72
CA LYS A 88 19.34 -51.26 6.02
C LYS A 88 19.93 -49.84 6.10
N SER A 89 20.47 -49.22 5.05
CA SER A 89 21.02 -47.84 5.13
C SER A 89 20.06 -46.71 4.70
N GLN A 90 18.82 -47.04 4.31
CA GLN A 90 17.89 -46.02 3.78
C GLN A 90 17.40 -45.00 4.82
N SER A 91 17.36 -45.35 6.11
CA SER A 91 16.79 -44.45 7.12
C SER A 91 17.67 -43.22 7.41
N THR A 92 19.00 -43.36 7.35
CA THR A 92 19.93 -42.26 7.60
C THR A 92 20.12 -41.37 6.38
N ASP A 93 20.17 -41.96 5.18
CA ASP A 93 20.35 -41.21 3.93
C ASP A 93 19.13 -40.32 3.65
N ASN A 94 17.92 -40.80 3.93
CA ASN A 94 16.70 -39.97 3.84
C ASN A 94 16.70 -38.80 4.84
N SER A 95 17.20 -39.00 6.07
CA SER A 95 17.29 -37.92 7.07
C SER A 95 18.24 -36.81 6.64
N LEU A 96 19.40 -37.17 6.07
CA LEU A 96 20.38 -36.20 5.57
C LEU A 96 19.85 -35.44 4.35
N GLU A 97 19.14 -36.13 3.46
CA GLU A 97 18.45 -35.47 2.34
C GLU A 97 17.40 -34.47 2.80
N ASP A 98 16.58 -34.85 3.78
CA ASP A 98 15.56 -33.96 4.34
C ASP A 98 16.21 -32.74 5.01
N ASP A 99 17.35 -32.90 5.69
CA ASP A 99 18.07 -31.79 6.29
C ASP A 99 18.71 -30.86 5.26
N ILE A 100 19.23 -31.41 4.15
CA ILE A 100 19.73 -30.59 3.02
C ILE A 100 18.57 -29.84 2.36
N ARG A 101 17.42 -30.47 2.18
CA ARG A 101 16.21 -29.82 1.64
C ARG A 101 15.73 -28.70 2.55
N LYS A 102 15.70 -28.91 3.88
CA LYS A 102 15.37 -27.88 4.86
C LYS A 102 16.32 -26.69 4.77
N LYS A 103 17.64 -26.93 4.77
CA LYS A 103 18.66 -25.89 4.60
C LYS A 103 18.53 -25.14 3.27
N LEU A 104 18.18 -25.84 2.19
CA LEU A 104 17.95 -25.20 0.89
C LEU A 104 16.74 -24.26 0.91
N ILE A 105 15.65 -24.69 1.55
CA ILE A 105 14.45 -23.87 1.75
C ILE A 105 14.77 -22.66 2.64
N GLU A 106 15.54 -22.86 3.71
CA GLU A 106 15.98 -21.79 4.61
C GLU A 106 16.82 -20.73 3.86
N LEU A 107 17.84 -21.15 3.11
CA LEU A 107 18.66 -20.27 2.27
C LEU A 107 17.83 -19.54 1.21
N ARG A 108 16.83 -20.20 0.62
CA ARG A 108 15.87 -19.58 -0.32
C ARG A 108 15.08 -18.47 0.37
N VAL A 109 14.58 -18.70 1.58
CA VAL A 109 13.86 -17.69 2.37
C VAL A 109 14.77 -16.51 2.70
N PHE A 110 16.03 -16.75 3.07
CA PHE A 110 16.98 -15.66 3.32
C PHE A 110 17.23 -14.81 2.06
N LEU A 111 17.38 -15.40 0.88
CA LEU A 111 17.55 -14.66 -0.37
C LEU A 111 16.30 -13.84 -0.74
N GLU A 112 15.12 -14.44 -0.66
CA GLU A 112 13.89 -13.80 -1.14
C GLU A 112 13.30 -12.79 -0.16
N ARG A 113 13.25 -13.15 1.14
CA ARG A 113 12.62 -12.34 2.18
C ARG A 113 13.61 -11.47 2.94
N GLY A 114 14.85 -11.93 3.12
CA GLY A 114 15.90 -11.21 3.84
C GLY A 114 16.66 -10.23 2.96
N VAL A 115 17.40 -10.74 1.98
CA VAL A 115 18.35 -9.96 1.17
C VAL A 115 17.62 -9.00 0.22
N ARG A 116 16.56 -9.45 -0.47
CA ARG A 116 15.85 -8.65 -1.48
C ARG A 116 15.32 -7.28 -1.01
N PRO A 117 14.66 -7.13 0.15
CA PRO A 117 14.26 -5.80 0.63
C PRO A 117 15.43 -4.93 1.07
N LEU A 118 16.51 -5.54 1.59
CA LEU A 118 17.71 -4.82 1.99
C LEU A 118 18.47 -4.28 0.77
N GLU A 119 18.50 -5.02 -0.34
CA GLU A 119 19.04 -4.54 -1.63
C GLU A 119 18.30 -3.32 -2.15
N GLY A 120 16.97 -3.26 -2.00
CA GLY A 120 16.19 -2.10 -2.40
C GLY A 120 16.59 -0.84 -1.62
N ARG A 121 16.78 -0.97 -0.30
CA ARG A 121 17.24 0.12 0.56
C ARG A 121 18.68 0.52 0.27
N LEU A 122 19.56 -0.46 0.08
CA LEU A 122 20.95 -0.23 -0.23
C LEU A 122 21.12 0.45 -1.58
N LYS A 123 20.37 -0.01 -2.60
CA LYS A 123 20.36 0.64 -3.92
C LYS A 123 19.99 2.10 -3.78
N TYR A 124 18.96 2.43 -3.01
CA TYR A 124 18.58 3.82 -2.77
C TYR A 124 19.69 4.62 -2.07
N GLN A 125 20.36 4.04 -1.07
CA GLN A 125 21.48 4.69 -0.39
C GLN A 125 22.67 4.94 -1.34
N VAL A 126 23.02 3.94 -2.15
CA VAL A 126 24.07 4.04 -3.16
C VAL A 126 23.70 5.10 -4.21
N ASP A 127 22.49 5.07 -4.75
CA ASP A 127 22.00 6.06 -5.71
C ASP A 127 21.99 7.47 -5.11
N LYS A 128 21.66 7.62 -3.82
CA LYS A 128 21.69 8.91 -3.10
C LYS A 128 23.13 9.44 -2.97
N VAL A 129 24.08 8.58 -2.61
CA VAL A 129 25.49 8.97 -2.47
C VAL A 129 26.10 9.29 -3.84
N ILE A 130 25.81 8.49 -4.86
CA ILE A 130 26.25 8.76 -6.25
C ILE A 130 25.69 10.09 -6.72
N LYS A 131 24.39 10.35 -6.52
CA LYS A 131 23.78 11.62 -6.89
C LYS A 131 24.40 12.79 -6.15
N ALA A 132 24.67 12.65 -4.85
CA ALA A 132 25.34 13.69 -4.07
C ALA A 132 26.77 13.94 -4.56
N ALA A 133 27.52 12.90 -4.94
CA ALA A 133 28.85 13.01 -5.51
C ALA A 133 28.82 13.67 -6.90
N GLU A 134 27.88 13.29 -7.76
CA GLU A 134 27.68 13.93 -9.07
C GLU A 134 27.28 15.41 -8.94
N ASP A 135 26.41 15.74 -7.98
CA ASP A 135 26.02 17.12 -7.71
C ASP A 135 27.20 17.92 -7.14
N ALA A 136 28.02 17.34 -6.25
CA ALA A 136 29.26 17.96 -5.77
C ALA A 136 30.23 18.22 -6.94
N GLU A 137 30.51 17.24 -7.79
CA GLU A 137 31.34 17.42 -8.98
C GLU A 137 30.78 18.48 -9.94
N ARG A 138 29.46 18.54 -10.12
CA ARG A 138 28.82 19.57 -10.95
C ARG A 138 28.96 20.95 -10.33
N THR A 139 28.83 21.08 -9.01
CA THR A 139 29.06 22.37 -8.33
C THR A 139 30.51 22.81 -8.38
N GLU A 140 31.47 21.89 -8.27
CA GLU A 140 32.89 22.17 -8.44
C GLU A 140 33.22 22.59 -9.88
N LYS A 141 32.63 21.91 -10.88
CA LYS A 141 32.77 22.27 -12.30
C LYS A 141 32.03 23.57 -12.67
N ALA A 142 30.95 23.91 -11.96
CA ALA A 142 30.14 25.12 -12.19
C ALA A 142 30.67 26.38 -11.47
N GLN A 143 31.73 26.27 -10.66
CA GLN A 143 32.44 27.43 -10.13
C GLN A 143 33.71 27.77 -10.92
N PRO A 144 33.61 28.56 -12.01
CA PRO A 144 34.62 29.53 -12.34
C PRO A 144 34.14 30.94 -11.99
N ALA A 145 34.95 31.64 -11.19
CA ALA A 145 34.98 33.10 -11.01
C ALA A 145 33.84 33.80 -10.21
N LYS A 146 33.80 33.61 -8.87
CA LYS A 146 33.36 34.68 -7.94
C LYS A 146 34.15 34.70 -6.63
N THR A 147 35.41 35.10 -6.69
CA THR A 147 36.18 35.51 -5.49
C THR A 147 37.00 36.77 -5.73
N LYS A 148 36.34 37.91 -5.97
CA LYS A 148 36.90 39.25 -5.68
C LYS A 148 35.79 40.26 -5.37
N LYS A 149 35.47 40.46 -4.08
CA LYS A 149 35.41 41.77 -3.39
C LYS A 149 34.68 41.68 -2.04
N SER A 150 35.19 42.50 -1.12
CA SER A 150 34.89 42.64 0.32
C SER A 150 35.55 41.53 1.14
N ARG A 151 36.44 41.80 2.09
CA ARG A 151 36.39 42.84 3.12
C ARG A 151 37.80 43.24 3.57
N LYS A 152 37.99 44.53 3.90
CA LYS A 152 39.11 45.01 4.72
C LYS A 152 38.61 46.09 5.69
N ALA A 153 38.56 45.74 6.97
CA ALA A 153 38.63 46.53 8.22
C ALA A 153 38.08 45.61 9.34
N ALA A 154 38.94 44.96 10.13
CA ALA A 154 39.41 45.39 11.47
C ALA A 154 38.24 45.40 12.48
N THR A 155 38.20 44.65 13.59
CA THR A 155 39.21 44.41 14.64
C THR A 155 38.90 43.13 15.47
N SER A 156 39.92 42.63 16.19
CA SER A 156 39.94 41.71 17.36
C SER A 156 38.61 41.43 18.09
N ASP A 157 38.32 40.25 18.62
CA ASP A 157 39.09 39.48 19.61
C ASP A 157 38.44 38.08 19.78
N SER A 158 39.22 37.23 20.42
CA SER A 158 39.14 35.85 20.89
C SER A 158 37.83 35.19 21.40
N GLU A 159 37.97 33.87 21.47
CA GLU A 159 37.37 32.88 22.38
C GLU A 159 36.17 32.02 21.96
N ALA A 160 36.35 30.76 22.35
CA ALA A 160 35.53 29.58 22.19
C ALA A 160 34.15 29.67 22.86
N SER A 161 33.18 28.91 22.34
CA SER A 161 32.42 27.96 23.16
C SER A 161 31.62 27.01 22.29
N SER A 162 31.77 25.73 22.63
CA SER A 162 30.86 24.63 22.34
C SER A 162 29.45 24.90 22.88
N GLY A 163 28.44 24.32 22.24
CA GLY A 163 27.05 24.28 22.68
C GLY A 163 26.28 23.29 21.83
N GLU A 164 26.31 22.02 22.23
CA GLU A 164 25.34 21.01 21.84
C GLU A 164 23.95 21.40 22.35
N ASP A 165 22.92 21.17 21.55
CA ASP A 165 21.61 20.75 22.04
C ASP A 165 20.91 19.92 20.96
N GLU A 166 20.49 18.73 21.39
CA GLU A 166 19.62 17.79 20.70
C GLU A 166 18.17 18.33 20.72
N ASP A 167 17.41 18.19 19.63
CA ASP A 167 16.27 17.24 19.55
C ASP A 167 15.29 17.52 18.38
N ALA A 168 14.68 16.42 17.96
CA ALA A 168 13.29 16.28 17.46
C ALA A 168 12.82 16.92 16.14
N SER A 169 12.77 16.03 15.13
CA SER A 169 11.69 15.77 14.16
C SER A 169 10.55 16.79 13.93
N GLY A 170 10.36 17.14 12.66
CA GLY A 170 9.11 17.71 12.13
C GLY A 170 9.25 18.09 10.65
N SER A 171 9.28 17.09 9.75
CA SER A 171 9.22 17.35 8.30
C SER A 171 7.75 17.37 7.88
N ASP A 172 7.10 18.51 8.06
CA ASP A 172 5.95 18.88 7.25
C ASP A 172 6.47 19.15 5.83
N ASP A 173 6.08 18.29 4.88
CA ASP A 173 6.15 18.61 3.46
C ASP A 173 5.02 19.62 3.17
N GLU A 174 5.25 20.89 3.47
CA GLU A 174 4.52 21.97 2.80
C GLU A 174 5.14 22.16 1.42
N GLU A 175 4.36 21.83 0.40
CA GLU A 175 4.61 22.23 -0.97
C GLU A 175 4.96 23.73 -0.99
N ASP A 176 6.15 24.10 -1.46
CA ASP A 176 6.56 25.48 -1.74
C ASP A 176 5.60 26.09 -2.79
N ILE A 177 4.44 26.55 -2.33
CA ILE A 177 3.51 27.36 -3.09
C ILE A 177 4.12 28.76 -3.12
N ASP A 178 4.65 29.15 -4.29
CA ASP A 178 5.24 30.46 -4.54
C ASP A 178 4.30 31.59 -4.07
N GLU A 179 4.62 32.18 -2.92
CA GLU A 179 3.85 33.22 -2.22
C GLU A 179 3.77 34.54 -3.02
N MET A 180 4.45 34.62 -4.18
CA MET A 180 4.38 35.74 -5.14
C MET A 180 3.45 35.47 -6.35
N ALA A 181 2.90 34.26 -6.47
CA ALA A 181 1.95 33.91 -7.54
C ALA A 181 0.50 34.38 -7.23
N TYR A 182 0.20 34.78 -5.99
CA TYR A 182 -1.13 35.27 -5.61
C TYR A 182 -1.24 36.80 -5.79
N ARG A 183 -1.24 37.26 -7.05
CA ARG A 183 -1.57 38.65 -7.38
C ARG A 183 -2.93 38.70 -8.11
N PRO A 184 -3.89 39.53 -7.66
CA PRO A 184 -5.15 39.68 -8.37
C PRO A 184 -4.91 40.21 -9.78
N ASN A 185 -5.56 39.58 -10.76
CA ASN A 185 -5.36 39.86 -12.17
C ASN A 185 -6.02 41.21 -12.56
N VAL A 186 -5.29 42.32 -12.37
CA VAL A 186 -5.76 43.70 -12.62
C VAL A 186 -6.09 43.98 -14.10
N SER A 187 -5.67 43.10 -15.01
CA SER A 187 -6.02 43.16 -16.44
C SER A 187 -7.48 42.78 -16.72
N ALA A 188 -8.18 42.15 -15.78
CA ALA A 188 -9.61 41.87 -15.87
C ALA A 188 -10.48 43.09 -15.48
N PHE A 189 -9.91 44.05 -14.75
CA PHE A 189 -10.61 45.25 -14.27
C PHE A 189 -10.48 46.46 -15.21
N SER A 190 -9.44 46.52 -16.06
CA SER A 190 -9.26 47.60 -17.04
C SER A 190 -10.00 47.38 -18.37
N LYS A 191 -10.88 46.37 -18.45
CA LYS A 191 -11.83 46.23 -19.56
C LYS A 191 -12.97 47.21 -19.37
N GLY A 192 -12.62 48.49 -19.55
CA GLY A 192 -13.52 49.62 -19.53
C GLY A 192 -14.60 49.49 -20.60
N VAL A 193 -15.78 49.92 -20.18
CA VAL A 193 -16.99 50.25 -20.94
C VAL A 193 -16.70 50.70 -22.38
N ALA A 194 -16.79 49.76 -23.32
CA ALA A 194 -17.01 50.02 -24.74
C ALA A 194 -17.82 48.86 -25.33
N GLU A 195 -19.06 49.18 -25.67
CA GLU A 195 -19.98 48.43 -26.54
C GLU A 195 -20.35 46.99 -26.16
N GLN A 196 -21.62 46.83 -25.77
CA GLN A 196 -22.37 45.59 -25.92
C GLN A 196 -22.28 45.09 -27.37
N LYS A 197 -21.34 44.16 -27.64
CA LYS A 197 -21.39 43.27 -28.79
C LYS A 197 -21.74 41.86 -28.31
N LYS A 198 -22.98 41.50 -28.62
CA LYS A 198 -23.61 40.18 -28.74
C LYS A 198 -22.83 39.00 -28.15
N ALA A 199 -23.46 38.35 -27.18
CA ALA A 199 -23.17 36.98 -26.79
C ALA A 199 -23.08 36.08 -28.03
N GLN A 200 -21.96 35.40 -28.21
CA GLN A 200 -21.88 34.24 -29.10
C GLN A 200 -22.48 33.02 -28.39
N PRO A 201 -23.50 32.36 -28.96
CA PRO A 201 -23.82 31.00 -28.62
C PRO A 201 -22.79 30.04 -29.23
N SER A 202 -22.49 28.98 -28.49
CA SER A 202 -21.65 27.86 -28.89
C SER A 202 -22.08 27.27 -30.23
N LYS A 203 -21.12 27.07 -31.14
CA LYS A 203 -21.27 26.31 -32.39
C LYS A 203 -21.81 24.91 -32.12
N GLY A 204 -23.02 24.65 -32.60
CA GLY A 204 -23.70 23.37 -32.48
C GLY A 204 -25.04 23.31 -33.20
N ALA A 205 -25.11 23.77 -34.47
CA ALA A 205 -26.03 23.25 -35.49
C ALA A 205 -25.71 23.91 -36.83
N ALA A 206 -25.50 23.10 -37.85
CA ALA A 206 -25.33 23.55 -39.23
C ALA A 206 -26.67 24.07 -39.77
N GLU A 207 -26.71 25.32 -40.20
CA GLU A 207 -27.72 25.80 -41.14
C GLU A 207 -27.34 25.30 -42.54
N GLY A 208 -28.06 24.29 -43.03
CA GLY A 208 -28.20 24.05 -44.46
C GLY A 208 -29.23 25.04 -45.05
N PRO A 209 -29.27 25.19 -46.39
CA PRO A 209 -30.22 26.08 -47.04
C PRO A 209 -31.67 25.68 -46.71
N GLY A 210 -32.53 26.68 -46.55
CA GLY A 210 -33.89 26.55 -46.03
C GLY A 210 -34.77 25.63 -46.88
N ASP A 211 -34.98 24.41 -46.38
CA ASP A 211 -36.13 23.60 -46.72
C ASP A 211 -37.32 24.15 -45.92
N GLY A 212 -38.37 24.63 -46.58
CA GLY A 212 -39.52 25.36 -46.00
C GLY A 212 -40.41 24.55 -45.06
N ILE A 213 -39.84 23.55 -44.40
CA ILE A 213 -40.49 22.57 -43.56
C ILE A 213 -40.23 22.94 -42.11
N TYR A 214 -41.29 23.40 -41.44
CA TYR A 214 -41.24 23.77 -40.04
C TYR A 214 -40.83 22.57 -39.17
N ARG A 215 -39.66 22.67 -38.55
CA ARG A 215 -39.19 21.71 -37.54
C ARG A 215 -39.47 22.28 -36.16
N PRO A 216 -40.36 21.65 -35.37
CA PRO A 216 -40.66 22.13 -34.03
C PRO A 216 -39.42 22.06 -33.12
N PRO A 217 -39.27 23.01 -32.19
CA PRO A 217 -38.13 23.07 -31.29
C PRO A 217 -38.10 21.85 -30.37
N ARG A 218 -36.91 21.25 -30.22
CA ARG A 218 -36.68 20.17 -29.26
C ARG A 218 -36.49 20.78 -27.87
N ILE A 219 -37.51 20.65 -27.01
CA ILE A 219 -37.47 21.14 -25.62
C ILE A 219 -36.70 20.14 -24.76
N MET A 220 -35.61 20.57 -24.11
CA MET A 220 -34.97 19.76 -23.07
C MET A 220 -35.86 19.72 -21.83
N PRO A 221 -36.01 18.56 -21.15
CA PRO A 221 -36.84 18.47 -19.96
C PRO A 221 -36.32 19.44 -18.89
N THR A 222 -37.06 20.53 -18.70
CA THR A 222 -36.82 21.52 -17.65
C THR A 222 -37.79 21.18 -16.53
N SER A 223 -37.27 20.85 -15.35
CA SER A 223 -38.12 20.60 -14.18
C SER A 223 -38.86 21.89 -13.82
N LEU A 224 -40.17 21.81 -13.63
CA LEU A 224 -40.96 22.94 -13.13
C LEU A 224 -40.36 23.41 -11.79
N PRO A 225 -40.27 24.73 -11.54
CA PRO A 225 -39.93 25.24 -10.22
C PRO A 225 -41.09 24.91 -9.27
N THR A 226 -40.96 23.83 -8.51
CA THR A 226 -41.89 23.50 -7.43
C THR A 226 -41.68 24.49 -6.28
N THR A 227 -42.76 25.08 -5.76
CA THR A 227 -42.73 26.03 -4.62
C THR A 227 -42.43 25.36 -3.28
N GLU A 228 -42.35 24.03 -3.25
CA GLU A 228 -41.83 23.30 -2.10
C GLU A 228 -40.31 23.45 -2.09
N ARG A 229 -39.80 24.14 -1.05
CA ARG A 229 -38.38 24.13 -0.70
C ARG A 229 -38.01 22.67 -0.48
N ARG A 230 -37.47 22.02 -1.52
CA ARG A 230 -36.99 20.65 -1.49
C ARG A 230 -36.13 20.52 -0.23
N GLU A 231 -36.69 19.95 0.84
CA GLU A 231 -35.92 19.57 2.00
C GLU A 231 -34.79 18.73 1.43
N ARG A 232 -33.55 19.18 1.63
CA ARG A 232 -32.37 18.43 1.23
C ARG A 232 -32.57 17.07 1.87
N GLN A 233 -32.97 16.10 1.06
CA GLN A 233 -33.21 14.74 1.51
C GLN A 233 -31.99 14.37 2.34
N ASP A 234 -32.18 14.22 3.66
CA ASP A 234 -31.08 14.10 4.59
C ASP A 234 -30.21 12.97 4.09
N ARG A 235 -29.00 13.31 3.64
CA ARG A 235 -28.04 12.33 3.16
C ARG A 235 -27.91 11.33 4.27
N ARG A 236 -28.37 10.10 4.01
CA ARG A 236 -28.31 9.02 4.99
C ARG A 236 -26.89 9.00 5.55
N PRO A 237 -26.73 8.98 6.88
CA PRO A 237 -25.41 8.97 7.48
C PRO A 237 -24.64 7.80 6.89
N ILE A 238 -23.45 8.08 6.39
CA ILE A 238 -22.57 7.07 5.79
C ILE A 238 -22.28 6.04 6.89
N ARG A 239 -22.78 4.83 6.69
CA ARG A 239 -22.50 3.70 7.58
C ARG A 239 -21.10 3.20 7.26
N SER A 240 -20.31 2.88 8.29
CA SER A 240 -18.99 2.29 8.10
C SER A 240 -19.15 0.81 7.75
N ASN A 241 -18.61 0.41 6.61
CA ASN A 241 -18.66 -0.99 6.13
C ASN A 241 -18.05 -1.96 7.15
N VAL A 242 -16.97 -1.57 7.83
CA VAL A 242 -16.27 -2.39 8.83
C VAL A 242 -17.15 -2.71 10.04
N ILE A 243 -17.93 -1.73 10.53
CA ILE A 243 -18.84 -1.97 11.66
C ILE A 243 -19.97 -2.89 11.22
N ASP A 244 -20.49 -2.69 10.00
CA ASP A 244 -21.57 -3.53 9.48
C ASP A 244 -21.12 -4.99 9.31
N GLU A 245 -19.89 -5.20 8.81
CA GLU A 245 -19.26 -6.51 8.73
C GLU A 245 -19.10 -7.14 10.11
N PHE A 246 -18.49 -6.45 11.07
CA PHE A 246 -18.34 -6.91 12.45
C PHE A 246 -19.68 -7.27 13.09
N VAL A 247 -20.70 -6.44 12.90
CA VAL A 247 -22.05 -6.72 13.42
C VAL A 247 -22.64 -7.96 12.76
N SER A 248 -22.48 -8.11 11.44
CA SER A 248 -23.06 -9.22 10.69
C SER A 248 -22.35 -10.56 10.94
N ALA A 249 -21.02 -10.55 11.08
CA ALA A 249 -20.20 -11.76 11.19
C ALA A 249 -19.97 -12.20 12.63
N GLU A 250 -19.76 -11.25 13.56
CA GLU A 250 -19.34 -11.57 14.93
C GLU A 250 -20.46 -11.39 15.96
N MET A 251 -21.25 -10.31 15.86
CA MET A 251 -22.29 -9.99 16.86
C MET A 251 -23.64 -10.64 16.56
N SER A 252 -23.95 -10.83 15.29
CA SER A 252 -25.22 -11.39 14.83
C SER A 252 -25.12 -12.90 14.74
N SER A 253 -26.05 -13.61 15.40
CA SER A 253 -26.19 -15.06 15.26
C SER A 253 -26.99 -15.45 13.99
N ALA A 254 -27.42 -14.49 13.18
CA ALA A 254 -28.19 -14.76 11.98
C ALA A 254 -27.28 -15.32 10.87
N PRO A 255 -27.68 -16.40 10.17
CA PRO A 255 -26.88 -16.96 9.08
C PRO A 255 -26.82 -16.00 7.90
N MET A 256 -25.62 -15.81 7.35
CA MET A 256 -25.40 -14.97 6.17
C MET A 256 -25.44 -15.82 4.89
N ALA A 257 -26.06 -15.27 3.84
CA ALA A 257 -26.14 -15.92 2.53
C ALA A 257 -24.83 -15.74 1.75
N GLU A 258 -23.96 -16.74 1.83
CA GLU A 258 -22.74 -16.80 1.03
C GLU A 258 -23.01 -17.35 -0.38
N PRO A 259 -22.37 -16.78 -1.40
CA PRO A 259 -22.52 -17.25 -2.77
C PRO A 259 -21.72 -18.54 -3.00
N SER A 260 -22.12 -19.32 -4.00
CA SER A 260 -21.32 -20.47 -4.43
C SER A 260 -19.94 -20.00 -4.92
N ILE A 261 -18.89 -20.76 -4.57
CA ILE A 261 -17.47 -20.43 -4.82
C ILE A 261 -17.19 -20.08 -6.28
N GLY A 262 -17.88 -20.73 -7.23
CA GLY A 262 -17.70 -20.47 -8.67
C GLY A 262 -18.46 -19.28 -9.23
N SER A 263 -19.44 -18.73 -8.49
CA SER A 263 -20.31 -17.66 -8.99
C SER A 263 -19.71 -16.25 -8.86
N THR A 264 -18.67 -16.11 -8.03
CA THR A 264 -17.99 -14.84 -7.76
C THR A 264 -16.85 -14.56 -8.73
N ILE A 265 -16.38 -15.55 -9.48
CA ILE A 265 -15.23 -15.43 -10.37
C ILE A 265 -15.67 -14.85 -11.72
N ILE A 266 -15.00 -13.80 -12.19
CA ILE A 266 -15.22 -13.15 -13.48
C ILE A 266 -13.99 -13.34 -14.38
N ASP A 267 -14.20 -13.31 -15.70
CA ASP A 267 -13.16 -13.32 -16.73
C ASP A 267 -12.16 -14.48 -16.57
N GLY A 268 -12.68 -15.67 -16.26
CA GLY A 268 -11.88 -16.88 -16.14
C GLY A 268 -10.87 -16.87 -14.99
N GLY A 269 -11.10 -16.11 -13.93
CA GLY A 269 -10.21 -16.05 -12.76
C GLY A 269 -9.41 -14.75 -12.66
N ARG A 270 -9.54 -13.82 -13.62
CA ARG A 270 -8.80 -12.56 -13.59
C ARG A 270 -9.28 -11.63 -12.47
N THR A 271 -10.56 -11.65 -12.17
CA THR A 271 -11.17 -10.80 -11.13
C THR A 271 -12.20 -11.59 -10.33
N VAL A 272 -12.35 -11.24 -9.05
CA VAL A 272 -13.35 -11.82 -8.15
C VAL A 272 -14.27 -10.68 -7.71
N LYS A 273 -15.58 -10.93 -7.72
CA LYS A 273 -16.61 -9.96 -7.30
C LYS A 273 -16.49 -9.66 -5.82
N SER A 274 -16.44 -8.38 -5.48
CA SER A 274 -16.67 -7.92 -4.10
C SER A 274 -18.13 -8.17 -3.67
N LYS A 275 -18.36 -8.25 -2.35
CA LYS A 275 -19.71 -8.21 -1.76
C LYS A 275 -20.54 -7.05 -2.31
N LYS A 276 -19.96 -5.85 -2.43
CA LYS A 276 -20.63 -4.65 -2.95
C LYS A 276 -20.95 -4.74 -4.45
N ASP A 277 -20.07 -5.38 -5.22
CA ASP A 277 -20.31 -5.60 -6.65
C ASP A 277 -21.42 -6.62 -6.87
N ARG A 278 -21.46 -7.67 -6.04
CA ARG A 278 -22.53 -8.67 -6.03
C ARG A 278 -23.89 -8.05 -5.67
N GLU A 279 -23.94 -7.18 -4.66
CA GLU A 279 -25.15 -6.45 -4.29
C GLU A 279 -25.66 -5.59 -5.45
N ARG A 280 -24.76 -4.86 -6.13
CA ARG A 280 -25.12 -4.04 -7.30
C ARG A 280 -25.63 -4.86 -8.48
N GLU A 281 -25.01 -6.02 -8.74
CA GLU A 281 -25.50 -6.94 -9.76
C GLU A 281 -26.88 -7.50 -9.39
N ALA A 282 -27.12 -7.84 -8.13
CA ALA A 282 -28.43 -8.28 -7.65
C ALA A 282 -29.48 -7.17 -7.76
N GLU A 283 -29.12 -5.91 -7.47
CA GLU A 283 -29.98 -4.74 -7.72
C GLU A 283 -30.29 -4.59 -9.22
N ARG A 284 -29.31 -4.85 -10.08
CA ARG A 284 -29.52 -4.83 -11.53
C ARG A 284 -30.45 -5.96 -11.98
N THR A 285 -30.23 -7.20 -11.52
CA THR A 285 -31.09 -8.34 -11.90
C THR A 285 -32.50 -8.14 -11.39
N THR A 286 -32.68 -7.72 -10.14
CA THR A 286 -34.01 -7.41 -9.59
C THR A 286 -34.70 -6.31 -10.38
N TYR A 287 -33.99 -5.26 -10.82
CA TYR A 287 -34.56 -4.25 -11.72
C TYR A 287 -34.95 -4.84 -13.09
N GLU A 288 -34.09 -5.64 -13.70
CA GLU A 288 -34.35 -6.26 -15.00
C GLU A 288 -35.51 -7.25 -14.94
N GLU A 289 -35.66 -7.99 -13.85
CA GLU A 289 -36.74 -8.94 -13.59
C GLU A 289 -38.07 -8.25 -13.26
N THR A 290 -38.04 -7.19 -12.43
CA THR A 290 -39.26 -6.43 -12.07
C THR A 290 -39.82 -5.64 -13.25
N ASN A 291 -38.95 -5.05 -14.07
CA ASN A 291 -39.36 -4.24 -15.21
C ASN A 291 -39.33 -4.98 -16.54
N PHE A 292 -38.92 -6.26 -16.54
CA PHE A 292 -38.78 -7.13 -17.73
C PHE A 292 -38.01 -6.48 -18.90
N VAL A 293 -37.06 -5.58 -18.60
CA VAL A 293 -36.26 -4.85 -19.57
C VAL A 293 -34.79 -4.93 -19.18
N ARG A 294 -33.94 -5.37 -20.11
CA ARG A 294 -32.49 -5.41 -19.89
C ARG A 294 -31.89 -4.01 -19.91
N LEU A 295 -31.06 -3.72 -18.92
CA LEU A 295 -30.29 -2.48 -18.91
C LEU A 295 -29.14 -2.56 -19.93
N PRO A 296 -28.80 -1.46 -20.62
CA PRO A 296 -27.63 -1.44 -21.48
C PRO A 296 -26.35 -1.68 -20.68
N LYS A 297 -25.26 -2.03 -21.37
CA LYS A 297 -23.94 -2.09 -20.74
C LYS A 297 -23.55 -0.70 -20.24
N GLU A 298 -22.84 -0.64 -19.12
CA GLU A 298 -22.37 0.61 -18.52
C GLU A 298 -21.64 1.46 -19.55
N THR A 299 -21.93 2.76 -19.54
CA THR A 299 -21.28 3.71 -20.44
C THR A 299 -19.83 3.94 -20.03
N LYS A 300 -18.97 4.38 -20.96
CA LYS A 300 -17.57 4.75 -20.65
C LYS A 300 -17.47 5.76 -19.49
N LYS A 301 -18.47 6.65 -19.37
CA LYS A 301 -18.55 7.66 -18.29
C LYS A 301 -18.80 7.01 -16.94
N GLU A 302 -19.68 6.03 -16.87
CA GLU A 302 -19.97 5.29 -15.63
C GLU A 302 -18.79 4.40 -15.24
N LEU A 303 -18.17 3.73 -16.21
CA LEU A 303 -16.97 2.94 -15.99
C LEU A 303 -15.82 3.79 -15.44
N ALA A 304 -15.61 4.98 -16.00
CA ALA A 304 -14.61 5.93 -15.51
C ALA A 304 -14.92 6.44 -14.10
N LYS A 305 -16.20 6.66 -13.78
CA LYS A 305 -16.61 7.04 -12.42
C LYS A 305 -16.39 5.90 -11.42
N ARG A 306 -16.60 4.65 -11.83
CA ARG A 306 -16.32 3.45 -11.03
C ARG A 306 -14.83 3.29 -10.77
N GLY A 307 -14.00 3.44 -11.80
CA GLY A 307 -12.54 3.33 -11.68
C GLY A 307 -11.85 4.46 -10.93
N ARG A 308 -12.55 5.55 -10.59
CA ARG A 308 -12.00 6.67 -9.82
C ARG A 308 -11.95 6.42 -8.31
N GLY A 309 -12.73 5.47 -7.80
CA GLY A 309 -12.53 4.94 -6.45
C GLY A 309 -11.46 3.87 -6.53
N LYS A 310 -10.21 4.20 -6.18
CA LYS A 310 -9.12 3.21 -6.09
C LYS A 310 -9.30 2.39 -4.81
N ASP A 311 -10.42 1.70 -4.71
CA ASP A 311 -10.66 0.67 -3.71
C ASP A 311 -9.85 -0.55 -4.15
N THR A 312 -8.83 -0.91 -3.37
CA THR A 312 -8.02 -2.10 -3.63
C THR A 312 -8.82 -3.33 -3.29
N THR A 313 -9.35 -4.01 -4.31
CA THR A 313 -9.98 -5.32 -4.14
C THR A 313 -8.92 -6.41 -4.26
N TYR A 314 -8.82 -7.27 -3.25
CA TYR A 314 -7.91 -8.42 -3.27
C TYR A 314 -8.68 -9.67 -2.81
N GLY A 315 -8.63 -10.73 -3.61
CA GLY A 315 -9.29 -12.00 -3.26
C GLY A 315 -10.82 -11.98 -3.23
N GLY A 316 -11.46 -10.90 -3.71
CA GLY A 316 -12.91 -10.70 -3.55
C GLY A 316 -13.28 -9.84 -2.34
N ASP A 317 -12.30 -9.47 -1.51
CA ASP A 317 -12.52 -8.57 -0.37
C ASP A 317 -12.05 -7.15 -0.70
N GLU A 318 -12.74 -6.17 -0.14
CA GLU A 318 -12.41 -4.75 -0.26
C GLU A 318 -11.44 -4.33 0.85
N TRP A 319 -10.20 -4.01 0.46
CA TRP A 319 -9.21 -3.45 1.37
C TRP A 319 -9.24 -1.93 1.24
N LYS A 320 -9.87 -1.26 2.20
CA LYS A 320 -9.88 0.19 2.30
C LYS A 320 -8.71 0.70 3.14
N GLY A 321 -8.23 1.89 2.82
CA GLY A 321 -7.22 2.56 3.65
C GLY A 321 -7.76 2.81 5.06
N LEU A 322 -6.96 2.47 6.07
CA LEU A 322 -7.37 2.57 7.48
C LEU A 322 -7.83 3.99 7.87
N ASN A 323 -7.26 5.01 7.24
CA ASN A 323 -7.55 6.42 7.52
C ASN A 323 -8.98 6.86 7.13
N GLU A 324 -9.55 6.36 6.02
CA GLU A 324 -10.88 6.82 5.56
C GLU A 324 -12.03 6.22 6.39
N GLY A 325 -11.80 5.03 6.96
CA GLY A 325 -12.78 4.31 7.79
C GLY A 325 -12.71 4.66 9.27
N ALA A 326 -11.51 4.90 9.82
CA ALA A 326 -11.29 5.06 11.26
C ALA A 326 -12.01 6.26 11.85
N ASP A 327 -11.95 7.43 11.20
CA ASP A 327 -12.60 8.66 11.69
C ASP A 327 -14.13 8.52 11.77
N ASN A 328 -14.72 7.76 10.85
CA ASN A 328 -16.16 7.49 10.85
C ASN A 328 -16.55 6.55 12.00
N ILE A 329 -15.73 5.55 12.29
CA ILE A 329 -15.90 4.65 13.44
C ILE A 329 -15.76 5.46 14.74
N GLU A 330 -14.78 6.35 14.83
CA GLU A 330 -14.59 7.22 15.98
C GLU A 330 -15.81 8.14 16.19
N ARG A 331 -16.31 8.79 15.13
CA ARG A 331 -17.51 9.64 15.22
C ARG A 331 -18.75 8.86 15.65
N LEU A 332 -18.94 7.65 15.13
CA LEU A 332 -20.07 6.77 15.49
C LEU A 332 -20.00 6.34 16.96
N THR A 333 -18.82 5.93 17.43
CA THR A 333 -18.59 5.47 18.81
C THR A 333 -18.58 6.63 19.82
N ARG A 334 -18.18 7.84 19.41
CA ARG A 334 -18.22 9.05 20.24
C ARG A 334 -19.64 9.58 20.39
N ARG A 335 -20.49 9.52 19.35
CA ARG A 335 -21.90 9.95 19.44
C ARG A 335 -22.70 9.09 20.42
N THR A 336 -22.44 7.79 20.52
CA THR A 336 -23.03 6.96 21.57
C THR A 336 -22.62 7.37 23.00
N LYS A 337 -21.53 8.12 23.15
CA LYS A 337 -21.02 8.62 24.44
C LYS A 337 -21.33 10.10 24.71
N SER A 338 -21.99 10.83 23.80
CA SER A 338 -22.21 12.29 23.96
C SER A 338 -23.30 12.61 24.99
N ASN A 339 -22.88 13.16 26.13
CA ASN A 339 -23.60 14.03 27.09
C ASN A 339 -25.14 14.03 27.10
N GLY A 340 -25.77 12.86 27.30
CA GLY A 340 -27.09 12.83 27.92
C GLY A 340 -27.00 13.44 29.33
N ALA A 341 -27.95 14.30 29.68
CA ALA A 341 -28.08 14.82 31.05
C ALA A 341 -28.01 13.66 32.05
N ALA A 342 -27.47 13.88 33.25
CA ALA A 342 -27.27 12.81 34.25
C ALA A 342 -28.54 11.96 34.49
N LEU A 343 -29.71 12.58 34.33
CA LEU A 343 -31.02 11.93 34.40
C LEU A 343 -31.26 10.95 33.24
N GLU A 344 -30.91 11.29 32.00
CA GLU A 344 -31.00 10.41 30.84
C GLU A 344 -30.00 9.24 30.94
N LYS A 345 -28.78 9.51 31.44
CA LYS A 345 -27.79 8.48 31.78
C LYS A 345 -28.33 7.53 32.86
N SER A 346 -29.02 8.05 33.88
CA SER A 346 -29.63 7.23 34.93
C SER A 346 -30.83 6.42 34.42
N ARG A 347 -31.62 6.98 33.50
CA ARG A 347 -32.77 6.29 32.90
C ARG A 347 -32.36 5.16 31.95
N LYS A 348 -31.26 5.33 31.20
CA LYS A 348 -30.68 4.27 30.35
C LYS A 348 -30.08 3.13 31.18
N ARG A 349 -29.62 3.42 32.40
CA ARG A 349 -29.28 2.42 33.42
C ARG A 349 -30.56 1.96 34.12
N VAL A 350 -31.43 1.25 33.40
CA VAL A 350 -32.59 0.61 34.03
C VAL A 350 -32.08 -0.31 35.14
N ARG A 351 -32.82 -0.29 36.26
CA ARG A 351 -32.59 -0.85 37.58
C ARG A 351 -32.49 -2.38 37.59
N ASN A 352 -31.56 -2.96 36.84
CA ASN A 352 -31.30 -4.39 36.82
C ASN A 352 -30.11 -4.69 37.75
N GLU A 353 -30.44 -5.19 38.94
CA GLU A 353 -29.80 -6.26 39.73
C GLU A 353 -28.26 -6.36 39.87
N ASP A 354 -27.47 -5.35 39.52
CA ASP A 354 -26.08 -5.26 39.94
C ASP A 354 -25.97 -4.40 41.21
N GLY A 355 -25.80 -5.07 42.34
CA GLY A 355 -25.54 -4.47 43.64
C GLY A 355 -24.41 -3.45 43.57
N GLN A 356 -24.51 -2.42 44.42
CA GLN A 356 -23.54 -1.34 44.58
C GLN A 356 -22.09 -1.84 44.52
N ARG A 357 -21.46 -1.76 43.34
CA ARG A 357 -20.01 -1.80 43.24
C ARG A 357 -19.49 -0.51 43.86
N GLY A 358 -18.71 -0.67 44.93
CA GLY A 358 -18.30 0.36 45.88
C GLY A 358 -17.38 1.47 45.38
N ASP A 359 -17.40 1.80 44.09
CA ASP A 359 -16.50 2.80 43.47
C ASP A 359 -17.23 3.97 42.79
N GLY A 360 -18.54 4.11 43.01
CA GLY A 360 -19.26 5.31 42.63
C GLY A 360 -19.55 6.16 43.86
N VAL A 361 -19.04 7.40 43.91
CA VAL A 361 -19.43 8.40 44.92
C VAL A 361 -20.96 8.43 44.99
N GLY A 362 -21.51 7.78 46.03
CA GLY A 362 -22.92 7.50 46.12
C GLY A 362 -23.69 8.80 46.12
N MET A 363 -24.69 8.93 45.26
CA MET A 363 -25.51 10.14 45.17
C MET A 363 -26.17 10.49 46.52
N GLY A 364 -26.34 9.49 47.41
CA GLY A 364 -26.72 9.67 48.81
C GLY A 364 -25.70 10.44 49.65
N GLN A 365 -24.39 10.25 49.45
CA GLN A 365 -23.36 10.98 50.19
C GLN A 365 -23.36 12.47 49.88
N ILE A 366 -23.69 12.86 48.64
CA ILE A 366 -23.77 14.28 48.26
C ILE A 366 -25.01 14.91 48.90
N PHE A 367 -26.12 14.17 48.97
CA PHE A 367 -27.34 14.61 49.64
C PHE A 367 -27.15 14.72 51.16
N ASP A 368 -26.48 13.75 51.79
CA ASP A 368 -26.16 13.76 53.22
C ASP A 368 -25.18 14.88 53.58
N LYS A 369 -24.20 15.16 52.71
CA LYS A 369 -23.30 16.32 52.87
C LYS A 369 -24.07 17.64 52.80
N ARG A 370 -25.03 17.77 51.87
CA ARG A 370 -25.89 18.95 51.78
C ARG A 370 -26.81 19.08 52.98
N ARG A 371 -27.43 17.98 53.42
CA ARG A 371 -28.28 17.95 54.61
C ARG A 371 -27.51 18.35 55.87
N LYS A 372 -26.32 17.78 56.10
CA LYS A 372 -25.45 18.17 57.21
C LYS A 372 -25.08 19.66 57.19
N LYS A 373 -24.88 20.23 56.00
CA LYS A 373 -24.57 21.66 55.82
C LYS A 373 -25.78 22.57 56.08
N VAL A 374 -26.99 22.09 55.80
CA VAL A 374 -28.24 22.80 56.12
C VAL A 374 -28.56 22.68 57.62
N ASP A 375 -28.36 21.50 58.21
CA ASP A 375 -28.57 21.27 59.64
C ASP A 375 -27.56 22.05 60.49
N SER A 376 -26.33 22.25 60.02
CA SER A 376 -25.35 23.13 60.67
C SER A 376 -25.70 24.62 60.59
N TRP A 377 -26.51 25.02 59.61
CA TRP A 377 -26.98 26.41 59.47
C TRP A 377 -28.25 26.68 60.28
N LYS A 378 -28.95 25.63 60.72
CA LYS A 378 -30.14 25.70 61.58
C LYS A 378 -29.82 25.67 63.08
N ARG A 379 -28.55 25.60 63.47
CA ARG A 379 -28.10 25.74 64.86
C ARG A 379 -27.60 27.14 65.15
#